data_AF-A0A7S1LCI7-F1
#
_entry.id   AF-A0A7S1LCI7-F1
#
_cell.length_a   1.000
_cell.length_b   1.000
_cell.length_c   1.000
_cell.angle_alpha   90.00
_cell.angle_beta   90.00
_cell.angle_gamma   90.00
#
_symmetry.space_group_name_H-M   'P 1'
#
loop_
_entity.id
_entity.type
_entity.pdbx_description
1 polymer ?
#
loop_
_entity_poly.entity_id
_entity_poly.type
_entity_poly.pdbx_seq_one_letter_code
_entity_poly.pdbx_strand_id
1 'polypeptide(L)'
;AVATVLWVVLVLCALLWSCAIWVKVAVGESPAWIGSMDPRVQHEPFSSFDAHQYFGSVPRSMLTLLQVTTLSQWADHVARPVMRVYPATSLFFLSFLFIVVYGLLMCIVSIIVQDAITASRRVTTAMQETVRQEREAIGQLAVKIFVMLDQDGDAGLSIEELQEALETTDLERILKDLDVPVLDANSLLYLFDRDGDGDVNQEE
;
A
#
# COMPACT_ATOMS: atom_id res chain seq x y z
N ALA A 1 7.11 -0.19 -3.78
CA ALA A 1 6.46 -1.21 -4.62
C ALA A 1 7.45 -1.98 -5.48
N VAL A 2 7.82 -1.48 -6.67
CA VAL A 2 8.55 -2.26 -7.69
C VAL A 2 9.88 -2.84 -7.17
N ALA A 3 10.68 -2.04 -6.46
CA ALA A 3 11.94 -2.53 -5.88
C ALA A 3 11.74 -3.67 -4.87
N THR A 4 10.74 -3.56 -4.00
CA THR A 4 10.40 -4.59 -2.99
C THR A 4 9.94 -5.88 -3.67
N VAL A 5 9.09 -5.77 -4.70
CA VAL A 5 8.63 -6.92 -5.49
C VAL A 5 9.81 -7.60 -6.19
N LEU A 6 10.72 -6.81 -6.75
CA LEU A 6 11.92 -7.33 -7.42
C LEU A 6 12.80 -8.13 -6.44
N TRP A 7 13.00 -7.63 -5.22
CA TRP A 7 13.73 -8.37 -4.18
C TRP A 7 13.03 -9.67 -3.79
N VAL A 8 11.71 -9.65 -3.65
CA VAL A 8 10.94 -10.87 -3.33
C VAL A 8 11.07 -11.90 -4.46
N VAL A 9 10.95 -11.47 -5.71
CA VAL A 9 11.14 -12.36 -6.88
C VAL A 9 12.55 -12.94 -6.89
N LEU A 10 13.59 -12.13 -6.64
CA LEU A 10 14.97 -12.61 -6.55
C LEU A 10 15.15 -13.65 -5.44
N VAL A 11 14.58 -13.42 -4.25
CA VAL A 11 14.63 -14.37 -3.13
C VAL A 11 13.92 -15.67 -3.49
N LEU A 12 12.75 -15.60 -4.14
CA LEU A 12 12.02 -16.79 -4.60
C LEU A 12 12.79 -17.56 -5.68
N CYS A 13 13.45 -16.86 -6.62
CA CYS A 13 14.31 -17.50 -7.64
C CYS A 13 15.52 -18.18 -6.99
N ALA A 14 16.16 -17.55 -6.00
CA ALA A 14 17.29 -18.12 -5.27
C ALA A 14 16.87 -19.35 -4.44
N LEU A 15 15.71 -19.28 -3.79
CA LEU A 15 15.11 -20.42 -3.09
C LEU A 15 14.85 -21.58 -4.06
N LEU A 16 14.21 -21.30 -5.19
CA LEU A 16 13.89 -22.31 -6.22
C LEU A 16 15.16 -22.96 -6.77
N TRP A 17 16.21 -22.18 -7.05
CA TRP A 17 17.51 -22.70 -7.49
C TRP A 17 18.16 -23.60 -6.43
N SER A 18 18.15 -23.18 -5.16
CA SER A 18 18.73 -23.95 -4.05
C SER A 18 17.99 -25.27 -3.82
N CYS A 19 16.65 -25.22 -3.81
CA CYS A 19 15.81 -26.41 -3.73
C CYS A 19 16.00 -27.33 -4.94
N ALA A 20 16.17 -26.77 -6.15
CA ALA A 20 16.38 -27.55 -7.37
C ALA A 20 17.70 -28.35 -7.31
N ILE A 21 18.77 -27.75 -6.80
CA ILE A 21 20.04 -28.46 -6.56
C ILE A 21 19.82 -29.58 -5.54
N TRP A 22 19.15 -29.28 -4.43
CA TRP A 22 18.91 -30.28 -3.39
C TRP A 22 18.11 -31.48 -3.92
N VAL A 23 16.99 -31.27 -4.62
CA VAL A 23 16.18 -32.37 -5.16
C VAL A 23 16.91 -33.12 -6.29
N LYS A 24 17.70 -32.42 -7.11
CA LYS A 24 18.56 -33.07 -8.12
C LYS A 24 19.50 -34.08 -7.47
N VAL A 25 20.16 -33.70 -6.38
CA VAL A 25 21.11 -34.58 -5.67
C VAL A 25 20.36 -35.66 -4.87
N ALA A 26 19.32 -35.30 -4.11
CA ALA A 26 18.63 -36.22 -3.22
C ALA A 26 17.74 -37.25 -3.96
N VAL A 27 17.10 -36.84 -5.06
CA VAL A 27 16.14 -37.67 -5.81
C VAL A 27 16.68 -38.01 -7.20
N GLY A 28 17.22 -37.05 -7.94
CA GLY A 28 17.67 -37.25 -9.32
C GLY A 28 18.86 -38.20 -9.46
N GLU A 29 19.80 -38.18 -8.51
CA GLU A 29 20.97 -39.07 -8.48
C GLU A 29 20.77 -40.31 -7.60
N SER A 30 19.55 -40.51 -7.08
CA SER A 30 19.28 -41.64 -6.21
C SER A 30 19.33 -42.97 -6.97
N PRO A 31 20.01 -43.99 -6.43
CA PRO A 31 20.04 -45.33 -7.03
C PRO A 31 18.67 -46.03 -6.97
N ALA A 32 17.72 -45.55 -6.17
CA ALA A 32 16.39 -46.15 -6.02
C ALA A 32 15.55 -46.08 -7.31
N TRP A 33 15.92 -45.20 -8.24
CA TRP A 33 15.22 -45.00 -9.51
C TRP A 33 15.92 -45.65 -10.70
N ILE A 34 17.04 -46.37 -10.48
CA ILE A 34 17.72 -47.08 -11.55
C ILE A 34 16.80 -48.21 -12.03
N GLY A 35 16.39 -48.14 -13.31
CA GLY A 35 15.50 -49.13 -13.91
C GLY A 35 14.02 -48.95 -13.57
N SER A 36 13.60 -47.86 -12.92
CA SER A 36 12.18 -47.57 -12.63
C SER A 36 11.30 -47.32 -13.87
N MET A 37 11.94 -47.17 -15.03
CA MET A 37 11.32 -46.97 -16.34
C MET A 37 11.78 -48.05 -17.34
N ASP A 38 12.35 -49.17 -16.89
CA ASP A 38 12.73 -50.26 -17.80
C ASP A 38 11.47 -50.97 -18.32
N PRO A 39 11.15 -50.88 -19.63
CA PRO A 39 9.95 -51.49 -20.19
C PRO A 39 9.97 -53.03 -20.14
N ARG A 40 11.11 -53.64 -19.82
CA ARG A 40 11.26 -55.10 -19.68
C ARG A 40 10.86 -55.59 -18.28
N VAL A 41 10.77 -54.70 -17.30
CA VAL A 41 10.41 -55.01 -15.92
C VAL A 41 8.96 -54.63 -15.67
N GLN A 42 8.18 -55.56 -15.14
CA GLN A 42 6.81 -55.28 -14.75
C GLN A 42 6.82 -54.56 -13.40
N HIS A 43 6.42 -53.29 -13.39
CA HIS A 43 6.34 -52.47 -12.19
C HIS A 43 4.93 -52.53 -11.57
N GLU A 44 4.85 -52.41 -10.25
CA GLU A 44 3.54 -52.24 -9.60
C GLU A 44 2.85 -50.97 -10.12
N PRO A 45 1.51 -50.95 -10.23
CA PRO A 45 0.78 -49.76 -10.66
C PRO A 45 1.22 -48.52 -9.88
N PHE A 46 1.47 -47.42 -10.58
CA PHE A 46 1.89 -46.13 -10.01
C PHE A 46 3.25 -46.13 -9.29
N SER A 47 4.09 -47.16 -9.48
CA SER A 47 5.45 -47.20 -8.91
C SER A 47 6.54 -46.69 -9.87
N SER A 48 6.26 -46.62 -11.17
CA SER A 48 7.17 -46.04 -12.17
C SER A 48 7.27 -44.53 -12.00
N PHE A 49 8.49 -44.02 -11.92
CA PHE A 49 8.78 -42.59 -11.82
C PHE A 49 10.08 -42.28 -12.55
N ASP A 50 10.03 -41.31 -13.47
CA ASP A 50 11.19 -40.88 -14.25
C ASP A 50 11.96 -39.77 -13.52
N ALA A 51 12.81 -40.17 -12.57
CA ALA A 51 13.65 -39.25 -11.82
C ALA A 51 14.61 -38.45 -12.72
N HIS A 52 15.00 -38.98 -13.89
CA HIS A 52 15.91 -38.30 -14.81
C HIS A 52 15.20 -37.20 -15.63
N GLN A 53 13.93 -37.42 -16.00
CA GLN A 53 13.08 -36.40 -16.61
C GLN A 53 12.80 -35.26 -15.65
N TYR A 54 12.42 -35.55 -14.40
CA TYR A 54 12.06 -34.53 -13.43
C TYR A 54 13.27 -33.86 -12.77
N PHE A 55 14.32 -34.62 -12.45
CA PHE A 55 15.41 -34.17 -11.59
C PHE A 55 16.82 -34.48 -12.12
N GLY A 56 16.97 -34.92 -13.37
CA GLY A 56 18.28 -35.31 -13.91
C GLY A 56 19.29 -34.18 -14.11
N SER A 57 18.84 -32.92 -14.10
CA SER A 57 19.71 -31.74 -14.16
C SER A 57 19.09 -30.58 -13.39
N VAL A 58 19.90 -29.59 -12.98
CA VAL A 58 19.40 -28.42 -12.24
C VAL A 58 18.27 -27.70 -13.00
N PRO A 59 18.37 -27.40 -14.32
CA PRO A 59 17.27 -26.77 -15.05
C PRO A 59 15.98 -27.61 -15.08
N ARG A 60 16.09 -28.94 -15.21
CA ARG A 60 14.93 -29.84 -15.14
C ARG A 60 14.29 -29.82 -13.75
N SER A 61 15.10 -29.86 -12.69
CA SER A 61 14.62 -29.74 -11.32
C SER A 61 13.94 -28.39 -11.07
N MET A 62 14.48 -27.30 -11.60
CA MET A 62 13.86 -25.98 -11.51
C MET A 62 12.50 -25.95 -12.21
N LEU A 63 12.39 -26.53 -13.42
CA LEU A 63 11.12 -26.64 -14.14
C LEU A 63 10.10 -27.49 -13.37
N THR A 64 10.53 -28.62 -12.82
CA THR A 64 9.68 -29.48 -11.98
C THR A 64 9.21 -28.76 -10.71
N LEU A 65 10.10 -28.02 -10.04
CA LEU A 65 9.71 -27.24 -8.85
C LEU A 65 8.79 -26.07 -9.21
N LEU A 66 8.96 -25.45 -10.39
CA LEU A 66 8.01 -24.47 -10.90
C LEU A 66 6.64 -25.12 -11.15
N GLN A 67 6.59 -26.30 -11.76
CA GLN A 67 5.36 -27.08 -11.89
C GLN A 67 4.72 -27.35 -10.52
N VAL A 68 5.51 -27.77 -9.53
CA VAL A 68 5.05 -27.95 -8.14
C VAL A 68 4.45 -26.65 -7.60
N THR A 69 5.11 -25.51 -7.78
CA THR A 69 4.59 -24.19 -7.38
C THR A 69 3.24 -23.85 -8.00
N THR A 70 3.02 -24.22 -9.27
CA THR A 70 1.71 -24.04 -9.94
C THR A 70 0.63 -25.02 -9.48
N LEU A 71 0.96 -25.94 -8.58
CA LEU A 71 0.10 -27.03 -8.12
C LEU A 71 -0.40 -27.94 -9.27
N SER A 72 0.30 -27.94 -10.41
CA SER A 72 -0.08 -28.75 -11.56
C SER A 72 0.46 -30.17 -11.42
N GLN A 73 -0.43 -31.14 -11.18
CA GLN A 73 -0.11 -32.57 -11.02
C GLN A 73 1.01 -32.87 -9.99
N TRP A 74 1.27 -31.95 -9.07
CA TRP A 74 2.44 -31.99 -8.20
C TRP A 74 2.41 -33.15 -7.20
N ALA A 75 1.23 -33.47 -6.66
CA ALA A 75 1.09 -34.50 -5.64
C ALA A 75 1.28 -35.90 -6.25
N ASP A 76 0.51 -36.24 -7.28
CA ASP A 76 0.45 -37.60 -7.78
C ASP A 76 1.63 -37.94 -8.72
N HIS A 77 2.13 -36.98 -9.49
CA HIS A 77 3.21 -37.23 -10.45
C HIS A 77 4.60 -36.94 -9.89
N VAL A 78 4.72 -36.16 -8.81
CA VAL A 78 6.03 -35.75 -8.27
C VAL A 78 6.17 -36.14 -6.80
N ALA A 79 5.38 -35.55 -5.90
CA ALA A 79 5.60 -35.69 -4.46
C ALA A 79 5.33 -37.10 -3.92
N ARG A 80 4.19 -37.72 -4.26
CA ARG A 80 3.80 -39.05 -3.75
C ARG A 80 4.75 -40.16 -4.21
N PRO A 81 5.17 -40.26 -5.49
CA PRO A 81 6.17 -41.25 -5.90
C PRO A 81 7.46 -41.09 -5.09
N VAL A 82 7.95 -39.86 -4.94
CA VAL A 82 9.17 -39.58 -4.16
C VAL A 82 8.97 -39.91 -2.67
N MET A 83 7.81 -39.62 -2.09
CA MET A 83 7.49 -39.91 -0.69
C MET A 83 7.35 -41.40 -0.38
N ARG A 84 6.95 -42.24 -1.37
CA ARG A 84 6.90 -43.69 -1.17
C ARG A 84 8.29 -44.29 -0.95
N VAL A 85 9.30 -43.76 -1.65
CA VAL A 85 10.70 -44.18 -1.49
C VAL A 85 11.37 -43.45 -0.33
N TYR A 86 11.10 -42.15 -0.18
CA TYR A 86 11.68 -41.27 0.83
C TYR A 86 10.59 -40.52 1.62
N PRO A 87 9.98 -41.12 2.65
CA PRO A 87 8.87 -40.52 3.38
C PRO A 87 9.16 -39.14 3.99
N ALA A 88 10.41 -38.89 4.38
CA ALA A 88 10.86 -37.61 4.94
C ALA A 88 10.78 -36.44 3.95
N THR A 89 10.72 -36.70 2.64
CA THR A 89 10.57 -35.64 1.61
C THR A 89 9.20 -34.97 1.63
N SER A 90 8.22 -35.56 2.33
CA SER A 90 6.91 -34.94 2.58
C SER A 90 7.04 -33.56 3.24
N LEU A 91 7.91 -33.43 4.24
CA LEU A 91 8.16 -32.17 4.92
C LEU A 91 8.79 -31.14 3.98
N PHE A 92 9.68 -31.58 3.08
CA PHE A 92 10.27 -30.73 2.06
C PHE A 92 9.21 -30.17 1.10
N PHE A 93 8.37 -31.02 0.48
CA PHE A 93 7.36 -30.55 -0.47
C PHE A 93 6.32 -29.64 0.18
N LEU A 94 5.85 -29.98 1.39
CA LEU A 94 4.88 -29.17 2.12
C LEU A 94 5.45 -27.82 2.55
N SER A 95 6.67 -27.79 3.08
CA SER A 95 7.33 -26.53 3.48
C SER A 95 7.69 -25.67 2.26
N PHE A 96 8.18 -26.27 1.18
CA PHE A 96 8.45 -25.58 -0.09
C PHE A 96 7.19 -24.91 -0.63
N LEU A 97 6.08 -25.66 -0.72
CA LEU A 97 4.80 -25.11 -1.17
C LEU A 97 4.29 -24.02 -0.24
N PHE A 98 4.37 -24.22 1.08
CA PHE A 98 3.97 -23.20 2.03
C PHE A 98 4.75 -21.90 1.82
N ILE A 99 6.07 -21.96 1.74
CA ILE A 99 6.93 -20.78 1.58
C ILE A 99 6.68 -20.11 0.22
N VAL A 100 6.66 -20.87 -0.88
CA VAL A 100 6.57 -20.28 -2.23
C VAL A 100 5.15 -19.80 -2.54
N VAL A 101 4.12 -20.59 -2.27
CA VAL A 101 2.72 -20.22 -2.56
C VAL A 101 2.29 -19.07 -1.65
N TYR A 102 2.56 -19.15 -0.35
CA TYR A 102 2.23 -18.06 0.57
C TYR A 102 3.08 -16.83 0.29
N GLY A 103 4.37 -16.98 -0.02
CA GLY A 103 5.25 -15.87 -0.40
C GLY A 103 4.75 -15.12 -1.64
N LEU A 104 4.34 -15.86 -2.68
CA LEU A 104 3.72 -15.27 -3.88
C LEU A 104 2.40 -14.57 -3.56
N LEU A 105 1.53 -15.19 -2.76
CA LEU A 105 0.25 -14.59 -2.35
C LEU A 105 0.47 -13.29 -1.56
N MET A 106 1.36 -13.31 -0.57
CA MET A 106 1.71 -12.14 0.24
C MET A 106 2.33 -11.03 -0.62
N CYS A 107 3.09 -11.37 -1.65
CA CYS A 107 3.61 -10.40 -2.61
C CYS A 107 2.47 -9.68 -3.35
N ILE A 108 1.47 -10.42 -3.85
CA ILE A 108 0.30 -9.84 -4.54
C ILE A 108 -0.48 -8.93 -3.60
N VAL A 109 -0.78 -9.41 -2.38
CA VAL A 109 -1.49 -8.62 -1.36
C VAL A 109 -0.71 -7.35 -1.01
N SER A 110 0.62 -7.43 -0.88
CA SER A 110 1.46 -6.28 -0.58
C SER A 110 1.35 -5.18 -1.65
N ILE A 111 1.32 -5.55 -2.93
CA ILE A 111 1.17 -4.59 -4.04
C ILE A 111 -0.20 -3.90 -3.95
N ILE A 112 -1.28 -4.68 -3.80
CA ILE A 112 -2.64 -4.14 -3.72
C ILE A 112 -2.78 -3.17 -2.53
N VAL A 113 -2.24 -3.54 -1.37
CA VAL A 113 -2.26 -2.69 -0.17
C VAL A 113 -1.46 -1.41 -0.37
N GLN A 114 -0.28 -1.48 -0.99
CA GLN A 114 0.53 -0.29 -1.28
C GLN A 114 -0.19 0.68 -2.23
N ASP A 115 -0.89 0.17 -3.24
CA ASP A 115 -1.68 0.98 -4.15
C ASP A 115 -2.86 1.63 -3.43
N ALA A 116 -3.57 0.88 -2.59
CA ALA A 116 -4.67 1.41 -1.77
C ALA A 116 -4.20 2.52 -0.80
N ILE A 117 -3.07 2.33 -0.11
CA ILE A 117 -2.49 3.34 0.78
C ILE A 117 -2.08 4.58 -0.02
N THR A 118 -1.48 4.41 -1.20
CA THR A 118 -1.05 5.53 -2.05
C THR A 118 -2.25 6.33 -2.55
N ALA A 119 -3.32 5.65 -2.98
CA ALA A 119 -4.56 6.29 -3.39
C ALA A 119 -5.20 7.07 -2.23
N SER A 120 -5.28 6.47 -1.03
CA SER A 120 -5.79 7.14 0.17
C SER A 120 -4.99 8.40 0.52
N ARG A 121 -3.65 8.34 0.48
CA ARG A 121 -2.79 9.51 0.73
C ARG A 121 -3.02 10.65 -0.26
N ARG A 122 -3.26 10.35 -1.54
CA ARG A 122 -3.58 11.37 -2.56
C ARG A 122 -4.90 12.08 -2.26
N VAL A 123 -5.91 11.35 -1.80
CA VAL A 123 -7.20 11.95 -1.41
C VAL A 123 -7.03 12.84 -0.18
N THR A 124 -6.31 12.38 0.84
CA THR A 124 -6.07 13.18 2.06
C THR A 124 -5.26 14.46 1.77
N THR A 125 -4.24 14.38 0.93
CA THR A 125 -3.43 15.55 0.55
C THR A 125 -4.23 16.55 -0.29
N ALA A 126 -5.03 16.08 -1.26
CA ALA A 126 -5.93 16.95 -2.01
C ALA A 126 -6.95 17.66 -1.10
N MET A 127 -7.53 16.94 -0.13
CA MET A 127 -8.45 17.54 0.85
C MET A 127 -7.74 18.57 1.76
N GLN A 128 -6.49 18.31 2.14
CA GLN A 128 -5.70 19.28 2.91
C GLN A 128 -5.38 20.53 2.08
N GLU A 129 -5.10 20.37 0.79
CA GLU A 129 -4.87 21.48 -0.14
C GLU A 129 -6.14 22.31 -0.33
N THR A 130 -7.32 21.69 -0.48
CA THR A 130 -8.59 22.45 -0.60
C THR A 130 -8.91 23.22 0.67
N VAL A 131 -8.79 22.60 1.84
CA VAL A 131 -8.99 23.29 3.13
C VAL A 131 -7.99 24.42 3.32
N ARG A 132 -6.74 24.23 2.89
CA ARG A 132 -5.72 25.29 2.94
C ARG A 132 -6.06 26.44 1.99
N GLN A 133 -6.50 26.16 0.77
CA GLN A 133 -6.92 27.18 -0.19
C GLN A 133 -8.12 27.97 0.32
N GLU A 134 -9.11 27.31 0.91
CA GLU A 134 -10.26 27.97 1.55
C GLU A 134 -9.81 28.88 2.68
N ARG A 135 -8.89 28.43 3.55
CA ARG A 135 -8.33 29.26 4.63
C ARG A 135 -7.53 30.45 4.11
N GLU A 136 -6.70 30.26 3.08
CA GLU A 136 -5.95 31.35 2.45
C GLU A 136 -6.89 32.37 1.80
N ALA A 137 -7.97 31.93 1.15
CA ALA A 137 -8.97 32.81 0.55
C ALA A 137 -9.74 33.61 1.61
N ILE A 138 -10.17 32.97 2.70
CA ILE A 138 -10.81 33.64 3.83
C ILE A 138 -9.85 34.65 4.48
N GLY A 139 -8.59 34.26 4.71
CA GLY A 139 -7.58 35.14 5.28
C GLY A 139 -7.30 36.37 4.42
N GLN A 140 -7.18 36.21 3.09
CA GLN A 140 -7.01 37.35 2.17
C GLN A 140 -8.22 38.29 2.19
N LEU A 141 -9.44 37.74 2.29
CA LEU A 141 -10.64 38.54 2.35
C LEU A 141 -10.74 39.29 3.69
N ALA A 142 -10.40 38.63 4.81
CA ALA A 142 -10.35 39.25 6.13
C ALA A 142 -9.36 40.42 6.15
N VAL A 143 -8.14 40.23 5.65
CA VAL A 143 -7.15 41.33 5.52
C VAL A 143 -7.67 42.47 4.64
N LYS A 144 -8.35 42.15 3.53
CA LYS A 144 -8.92 43.17 2.65
C LYS A 144 -10.05 43.97 3.33
N ILE A 145 -10.88 43.31 4.12
CA ILE A 145 -11.93 43.96 4.92
C ILE A 145 -11.26 44.85 5.97
N PHE A 146 -10.27 44.34 6.71
CA PHE A 146 -9.52 45.08 7.72
C PHE A 146 -8.97 46.40 7.16
N VAL A 147 -8.25 46.34 6.04
CA VAL A 147 -7.67 47.53 5.37
C VAL A 147 -8.73 48.49 4.83
N MET A 148 -9.95 48.03 4.55
CA MET A 148 -11.05 48.89 4.09
C MET A 148 -11.70 49.64 5.25
N LEU A 149 -11.69 49.05 6.44
CA LEU A 149 -12.35 49.53 7.65
C LEU A 149 -11.45 50.47 8.47
N ASP A 150 -10.16 50.14 8.57
CA ASP A 150 -9.11 50.93 9.23
C ASP A 150 -8.92 52.26 8.48
N GLN A 151 -9.56 53.32 8.98
CA GLN A 151 -9.57 54.65 8.35
C GLN A 151 -8.45 55.54 8.88
N ASP A 152 -8.06 55.35 10.14
CA ASP A 152 -7.02 56.15 10.78
C ASP A 152 -5.61 55.58 10.60
N GLY A 153 -5.51 54.33 10.11
CA GLY A 153 -4.27 53.65 9.75
C GLY A 153 -3.50 53.13 10.96
N ASP A 154 -4.17 52.93 12.11
CA ASP A 154 -3.56 52.48 13.35
C ASP A 154 -3.32 50.96 13.40
N ALA A 155 -3.80 50.23 12.39
CA ALA A 155 -3.75 48.78 12.26
C ALA A 155 -4.57 48.00 13.32
N GLY A 156 -5.56 48.67 13.93
CA GLY A 156 -6.63 48.13 14.76
C GLY A 156 -8.00 48.24 14.08
N LEU A 157 -9.05 47.80 14.78
CA LEU A 157 -10.45 48.03 14.39
C LEU A 157 -11.22 48.50 15.61
N SER A 158 -11.43 49.82 15.68
CA SER A 158 -12.22 50.42 16.73
C SER A 158 -13.73 50.17 16.55
N ILE A 159 -14.49 50.26 17.64
CA ILE A 159 -15.96 50.17 17.61
C ILE A 159 -16.55 51.24 16.68
N GLU A 160 -15.96 52.44 16.69
CA GLU A 160 -16.37 53.57 15.87
C GLU A 160 -16.21 53.29 14.37
N GLU A 161 -15.07 52.73 13.94
CA GLU A 161 -14.84 52.36 12.54
C GLU A 161 -15.75 51.22 12.08
N LEU A 162 -15.98 50.23 12.96
CA LEU A 162 -16.90 49.14 12.67
C LEU A 162 -18.35 49.64 12.51
N GLN A 163 -18.76 50.58 13.36
CA GLN A 163 -20.08 51.19 13.32
C GLN A 163 -20.26 52.06 12.07
N GLU A 164 -19.26 52.88 11.72
CA GLU A 164 -19.29 53.68 10.50
C GLU A 164 -19.34 52.79 9.25
N ALA A 165 -18.60 51.69 9.23
CA ALA A 165 -18.57 50.78 8.09
C ALA A 165 -19.85 49.96 7.89
N LEU A 166 -20.56 49.61 8.97
CA LEU A 166 -21.90 49.02 8.88
C LEU A 166 -22.92 50.00 8.26
N GLU A 167 -22.71 51.31 8.41
CA GLU A 167 -23.60 52.35 7.88
C GLU A 167 -23.23 52.82 6.45
N THR A 168 -21.94 52.85 6.12
CA THR A 168 -21.42 53.47 4.88
C THR A 168 -20.97 52.49 3.80
N THR A 169 -20.61 51.26 4.18
CA THR A 169 -19.98 50.28 3.29
C THR A 169 -20.87 49.07 3.07
N ASP A 170 -20.61 48.30 2.00
CA ASP A 170 -21.26 47.00 1.71
C ASP A 170 -20.87 45.89 2.72
N LEU A 171 -20.42 46.22 3.94
CA LEU A 171 -19.91 45.26 4.93
C LEU A 171 -20.96 44.20 5.29
N GLU A 172 -22.21 44.60 5.47
CA GLU A 172 -23.32 43.68 5.72
C GLU A 172 -23.48 42.63 4.61
N ARG A 173 -23.30 43.03 3.34
CA ARG A 173 -23.36 42.11 2.20
C ARG A 173 -22.18 41.14 2.21
N ILE A 174 -20.98 41.63 2.52
CA ILE A 174 -19.76 40.81 2.56
C ILE A 174 -19.83 39.78 3.69
N LEU A 175 -20.29 40.16 4.88
CA LEU A 175 -20.49 39.26 6.01
C LEU A 175 -21.52 38.16 5.68
N LYS A 176 -22.61 38.53 5.00
CA LYS A 176 -23.63 37.59 4.56
C LYS A 176 -23.13 36.61 3.49
N ASP A 177 -22.30 37.07 2.56
CA ASP A 177 -21.65 36.22 1.55
C ASP A 177 -20.66 35.21 2.20
N LEU A 178 -20.16 35.52 3.39
CA LEU A 178 -19.28 34.67 4.20
C LEU A 178 -20.03 33.77 5.20
N ASP A 179 -21.37 33.78 5.19
CA ASP A 179 -22.21 33.08 6.17
C ASP A 179 -21.93 33.51 7.63
N VAL A 180 -21.39 34.72 7.82
CA VAL A 180 -21.23 35.35 9.12
C VAL A 180 -22.56 36.01 9.49
N PRO A 181 -23.10 35.75 10.69
CA PRO A 181 -24.32 36.42 11.14
C PRO A 181 -24.16 37.93 11.08
N VAL A 182 -25.14 38.63 10.50
CA VAL A 182 -25.17 40.10 10.56
C VAL A 182 -25.45 40.50 12.00
N LEU A 183 -24.47 41.16 12.60
CA LEU A 183 -24.43 41.54 14.01
C LEU A 183 -24.21 43.04 14.12
N ASP A 184 -24.53 43.64 15.26
CA ASP A 184 -24.20 45.02 15.58
C ASP A 184 -22.69 45.19 15.81
N ALA A 185 -22.20 46.43 15.73
CA ALA A 185 -20.77 46.74 15.84
C ALA A 185 -20.12 46.14 17.10
N ASN A 186 -20.79 46.23 18.26
CA ASN A 186 -20.29 45.65 19.50
C ASN A 186 -20.17 44.12 19.42
N SER A 187 -21.19 43.44 18.88
CA SER A 187 -21.19 41.98 18.77
C SER A 187 -20.17 41.47 17.74
N LEU A 188 -19.89 42.23 16.67
CA LEU A 188 -18.81 41.91 15.74
C LEU A 188 -17.44 42.11 16.37
N LEU A 189 -17.25 43.18 17.14
CA LEU A 189 -16.01 43.40 17.90
C LEU A 189 -15.75 42.22 18.84
N TYR A 190 -16.74 41.81 19.66
CA TYR A 190 -16.61 40.63 20.53
C TYR A 190 -16.39 39.30 19.78
N LEU A 191 -16.74 39.24 18.49
CA LEU A 191 -16.55 38.03 17.68
C LEU A 191 -15.13 37.94 17.12
N PHE A 192 -14.49 39.08 16.88
CA PHE A 192 -13.14 39.18 16.34
C PHE A 192 -12.07 39.35 17.43
N ASP A 193 -12.38 40.07 18.50
CA ASP A 193 -11.54 40.30 19.67
C ASP A 193 -11.33 38.98 20.43
N ARG A 194 -10.11 38.47 20.38
CA ARG A 194 -9.77 37.12 20.86
C ARG A 194 -9.13 37.16 22.23
N ASP A 195 -8.44 38.25 22.55
CA ASP A 195 -7.75 38.49 23.81
C ASP A 195 -8.56 39.31 24.82
N GLY A 196 -9.64 39.96 24.38
CA GLY A 196 -10.62 40.69 25.17
C GLY A 196 -10.20 42.12 25.52
N ASP A 197 -9.28 42.72 24.76
CA ASP A 197 -8.76 44.06 25.04
C ASP A 197 -9.64 45.21 24.53
N GLY A 198 -10.67 44.89 23.73
CA GLY A 198 -11.62 45.85 23.19
C GLY A 198 -11.15 46.55 21.90
N ASP A 199 -10.07 46.07 21.30
CA ASP A 199 -9.61 46.38 19.95
C ASP A 199 -9.36 45.06 19.19
N VAL A 200 -9.25 45.10 17.86
CA VAL A 200 -8.94 43.91 17.06
C VAL A 200 -7.75 44.21 16.18
N ASN A 201 -6.64 43.54 16.44
CA ASN A 201 -5.43 43.72 15.66
C ASN A 201 -5.34 42.69 14.51
N GLN A 202 -4.43 42.94 13.57
CA GLN A 202 -4.28 42.12 12.36
C GLN A 202 -3.77 40.68 12.62
N GLU A 203 -3.28 40.37 13.83
CA GLU A 203 -2.72 39.05 14.18
C GLU A 203 -3.75 38.10 14.85
N GLU A 204 -4.93 38.59 15.24
CA GLU A 204 -5.98 37.82 15.94
C GLU A 204 -6.90 36.96 15.03
#